data_AF-A0A511MWL3-F1
#
_entry.id   AF-A0A511MWL3-F1
#
_cell.length_a   1.000
_cell.length_b   1.000
_cell.length_c   1.000
_cell.angle_alpha   90.00
_cell.angle_beta   90.00
_cell.angle_gamma   90.00
#
_symmetry.space_group_name_H-M   'P 1'
#
loop_
_entity.id
_entity.type
_entity.pdbx_description
1 polymer ?
#
loop_
_entity_poly.entity_id
_entity_poly.type
_entity_poly.pdbx_seq_one_letter_code
_entity_poly.pdbx_strand_id
1 'polypeptide(L)'
;MRITPDVLTRMLQAQGTLLKQSVLKDVQEVDVFSGQADRIVRLQLTSSDGTTRSVIAKIFGPEWYTGSGLPELRFYQSIAPHMPDIPVPSLLGAHHDPETSTAVLLIEDLGAEFELVSLPVASFWLEKLTEVLCKMHSRWWSHQDLNAPGFLVPETGVTRMPQALDQAGLAIHVRAARDALDRFLHLHRSDLTGQDVILLKRLSDAWPEKFAARTLSGQHLTLLHGDLHLLGNVFVPRSDPAKGLRIIDWTQAKRGLGPHDLMYMLLGAESENRRERDLIYLQQYHAGLIQGGVEGYAWEQCLWDFRFSILTNLWQSIFQGSLRWLRHTLEVVQVWEARELLDP
;
A
#
# COMPACT_ATOMS: atom_id res chain seq x y z
N MET A 1 16.46 7.13 -17.63
CA MET A 1 17.77 6.54 -17.27
C MET A 1 17.94 5.20 -17.98
N ARG A 2 19.09 4.92 -18.62
CA ARG A 2 19.35 3.63 -19.27
C ARG A 2 19.98 2.66 -18.27
N ILE A 3 19.36 1.50 -18.04
CA ILE A 3 19.96 0.42 -17.25
C ILE A 3 21.13 -0.15 -18.04
N THR A 4 22.34 -0.03 -17.50
CA THR A 4 23.58 -0.58 -18.08
C THR A 4 24.34 -1.37 -17.00
N PRO A 5 25.20 -2.33 -17.39
CA PRO A 5 26.00 -3.08 -16.43
C PRO A 5 26.81 -2.20 -15.47
N ASP A 6 27.40 -1.10 -15.96
CA ASP A 6 28.17 -0.17 -15.14
C ASP A 6 27.32 0.55 -14.09
N VAL A 7 26.13 1.03 -14.50
CA VAL A 7 25.20 1.71 -13.60
C VAL A 7 24.73 0.76 -12.50
N LEU A 8 24.31 -0.45 -12.87
CA LEU A 8 23.86 -1.46 -11.91
C LEU A 8 24.99 -1.94 -11.00
N THR A 9 26.20 -2.09 -11.52
CA THR A 9 27.38 -2.44 -10.72
C THR A 9 27.60 -1.39 -9.63
N ARG A 10 27.59 -0.09 -9.99
CA ARG A 10 27.76 0.99 -9.00
C ARG A 10 26.65 0.96 -7.94
N MET A 11 25.40 0.74 -8.33
CA MET A 11 24.28 0.67 -7.39
C MET A 11 24.42 -0.49 -6.40
N LEU A 12 24.72 -1.69 -6.90
CA LEU A 12 24.87 -2.90 -6.08
C LEU A 12 26.08 -2.77 -5.13
N GLN A 13 27.18 -2.19 -5.61
CA GLN A 13 28.38 -1.93 -4.79
C GLN A 13 28.11 -0.89 -3.70
N ALA A 14 27.42 0.22 -4.02
CA ALA A 14 27.11 1.28 -3.06
C ALA A 14 26.22 0.79 -1.91
N GLN A 15 25.29 -0.11 -2.20
CA GLN A 15 24.42 -0.73 -1.18
C GLN A 15 25.18 -1.71 -0.27
N GLY A 16 26.40 -2.12 -0.65
CA GLY A 16 27.21 -3.11 0.08
C GLY A 16 26.68 -4.55 -0.06
N THR A 17 25.68 -4.75 -0.91
CA THR A 17 25.01 -6.03 -1.15
C THR A 17 25.67 -6.78 -2.31
N LEU A 18 25.87 -8.09 -2.12
CA LEU A 18 26.00 -9.12 -3.16
C LEU A 18 27.17 -9.04 -4.16
N LEU A 19 27.87 -7.91 -4.31
CA LEU A 19 28.96 -7.67 -5.27
C LEU A 19 30.06 -6.78 -4.67
N LYS A 20 30.53 -7.03 -3.44
CA LYS A 20 31.57 -6.19 -2.83
C LYS A 20 32.84 -6.03 -3.71
N GLN A 21 33.09 -6.95 -4.64
CA GLN A 21 34.25 -6.91 -5.54
C GLN A 21 33.98 -7.29 -7.01
N SER A 22 32.83 -7.86 -7.35
CA SER A 22 32.56 -8.36 -8.72
C SER A 22 31.82 -7.31 -9.57
N VAL A 23 32.16 -7.21 -10.86
CA VAL A 23 31.55 -6.29 -11.84
C VAL A 23 30.55 -7.07 -12.69
N LEU A 24 29.42 -6.44 -13.05
CA LEU A 24 28.48 -7.05 -14.00
C LEU A 24 29.06 -7.01 -15.41
N LYS A 25 29.11 -8.18 -16.05
CA LYS A 25 29.54 -8.32 -17.46
C LYS A 25 28.35 -8.19 -18.42
N ASP A 26 27.20 -8.69 -18.01
CA ASP A 26 26.01 -8.73 -18.84
C ASP A 26 24.73 -8.53 -18.00
N VAL A 27 23.73 -7.93 -18.62
CA VAL A 27 22.41 -7.65 -18.05
C VAL A 27 21.38 -7.94 -19.13
N GLN A 28 20.51 -8.91 -18.87
CA GLN A 28 19.43 -9.29 -19.78
C GLN A 28 18.08 -9.06 -19.13
N GLU A 29 17.15 -8.47 -19.87
CA GLU A 29 15.75 -8.39 -19.47
C GLU A 29 15.07 -9.70 -19.81
N VAL A 30 14.53 -10.37 -18.79
CA VAL A 30 13.88 -11.68 -18.92
C VAL A 30 12.37 -11.52 -19.04
N ASP A 31 11.78 -10.68 -18.18
CA ASP A 31 10.35 -10.43 -18.13
C ASP A 31 10.04 -8.94 -17.90
N VAL A 32 8.85 -8.52 -18.32
CA VAL A 32 8.33 -7.16 -18.10
C VAL A 32 6.96 -7.27 -17.43
N PHE A 33 6.75 -6.44 -16.40
CA PHE A 33 5.52 -6.39 -15.62
C PHE A 33 4.87 -5.00 -15.74
N SER A 34 3.56 -4.95 -15.56
CA SER A 34 2.81 -3.69 -15.41
C SER A 34 2.78 -3.23 -13.95
N GLY A 35 2.66 -1.93 -13.74
CA GLY A 35 2.52 -1.34 -12.40
C GLY A 35 2.71 0.18 -12.44
N GLN A 36 2.80 0.81 -11.26
CA GLN A 36 2.98 2.26 -11.13
C GLN A 36 4.44 2.69 -11.32
N ALA A 37 4.96 2.46 -12.51
CA ALA A 37 6.32 2.82 -12.93
C ALA A 37 6.38 2.84 -14.46
N ASP A 38 7.35 3.55 -15.04
CA ASP A 38 7.63 3.47 -16.49
C ASP A 38 7.99 2.05 -16.90
N ARG A 39 8.67 1.33 -16.00
CA ARG A 39 9.05 -0.06 -16.24
C ARG A 39 9.27 -0.84 -14.96
N ILE A 40 8.74 -2.05 -14.94
CA ILE A 40 9.08 -3.07 -13.94
C ILE A 40 9.59 -4.27 -14.72
N VAL A 41 10.84 -4.67 -14.49
CA VAL A 41 11.49 -5.73 -15.28
C VAL A 41 12.23 -6.71 -14.39
N ARG A 42 12.18 -7.99 -14.77
CA ARG A 42 13.09 -9.00 -14.24
C ARG A 42 14.38 -8.94 -15.03
N LEU A 43 15.50 -8.77 -14.34
CA LEU A 43 16.82 -8.76 -14.93
C LEU A 43 17.59 -10.02 -14.52
N GLN A 44 18.15 -10.72 -15.51
CA GLN A 44 19.20 -11.70 -15.30
C GLN A 44 20.55 -10.98 -15.34
N LEU A 45 21.22 -10.91 -14.20
CA LEU A 45 22.54 -10.33 -14.04
C LEU A 45 23.60 -11.43 -14.17
N THR A 46 24.65 -11.17 -14.93
CA THR A 46 25.82 -12.06 -15.03
C THR A 46 27.07 -11.32 -14.56
N SER A 47 27.71 -11.82 -13.51
CA SER A 47 28.94 -11.26 -12.94
C SER A 47 30.17 -11.68 -13.73
N SER A 48 31.29 -10.98 -13.56
CA SER A 48 32.57 -11.28 -14.23
C SER A 48 33.11 -12.69 -13.93
N ASP A 49 32.77 -13.26 -12.78
CA ASP A 49 33.10 -14.63 -12.37
C ASP A 49 32.14 -15.70 -12.96
N GLY A 50 31.16 -15.28 -13.77
CA GLY A 50 30.16 -16.16 -14.39
C GLY A 50 28.92 -16.42 -13.53
N THR A 51 28.86 -15.92 -12.30
CA THR A 51 27.69 -16.08 -11.43
C THR A 51 26.47 -15.34 -12.00
N THR A 52 25.36 -16.06 -12.15
CA THR A 52 24.10 -15.52 -12.63
C THR A 52 23.10 -15.35 -11.47
N ARG A 53 22.39 -14.22 -11.44
CA ARG A 53 21.31 -13.96 -10.45
C ARG A 53 20.17 -13.14 -11.05
N SER A 54 18.95 -13.43 -10.62
CA SER A 54 17.76 -12.66 -11.01
C SER A 54 17.48 -11.55 -10.00
N VAL A 55 17.07 -10.38 -10.49
CA VAL A 55 16.63 -9.23 -9.68
C VAL A 55 15.41 -8.57 -10.31
N ILE A 56 14.60 -7.87 -9.52
CA ILE A 56 13.55 -6.99 -10.03
C ILE A 56 14.05 -5.55 -10.03
N ALA A 57 13.92 -4.88 -11.18
CA ALA A 57 14.19 -3.46 -11.33
C ALA A 57 12.89 -2.69 -11.57
N LYS A 58 12.60 -1.71 -10.72
CA LYS A 58 11.54 -0.70 -10.93
C LYS A 58 12.20 0.60 -11.38
N ILE A 59 11.76 1.12 -12.53
CA ILE A 59 12.29 2.31 -13.18
C ILE A 59 11.18 3.36 -13.21
N PHE A 60 11.45 4.51 -12.60
CA PHE A 60 10.54 5.64 -12.52
C PHE A 60 11.13 6.81 -13.31
N GLY A 61 10.37 7.29 -14.28
CA GLY A 61 10.56 8.54 -14.99
C GLY A 61 9.77 9.68 -14.34
N PRO A 62 9.77 10.87 -14.95
CA PRO A 62 9.21 12.08 -14.36
C PRO A 62 7.74 11.96 -13.93
N GLU A 63 6.93 11.18 -14.65
CA GLU A 63 5.52 10.96 -14.34
C GLU A 63 5.33 10.24 -12.99
N TRP A 64 6.13 9.21 -12.73
CA TRP A 64 5.99 8.33 -11.56
C TRP A 64 6.92 8.68 -10.41
N TYR A 65 7.88 9.57 -10.65
CA TYR A 65 8.95 9.90 -9.72
C TYR A 65 8.44 10.33 -8.35
N THR A 66 7.62 11.37 -8.32
CA THR A 66 7.14 11.96 -7.05
C THR A 66 6.07 11.09 -6.39
N GLY A 67 5.16 10.50 -7.18
CA GLY A 67 3.98 9.80 -6.69
C GLY A 67 4.20 8.35 -6.26
N SER A 68 5.20 7.67 -6.84
CA SER A 68 5.43 6.23 -6.61
C SER A 68 6.90 5.93 -6.32
N GLY A 69 7.83 6.52 -7.09
CA GLY A 69 9.27 6.28 -6.95
C GLY A 69 9.83 6.75 -5.61
N LEU A 70 9.67 8.04 -5.27
CA LEU A 70 10.16 8.61 -4.02
C LEU A 70 9.54 7.95 -2.76
N PRO A 71 8.24 7.65 -2.70
CA PRO A 71 7.67 6.86 -1.60
C PRO A 71 8.31 5.49 -1.42
N GLU A 72 8.48 4.72 -2.49
CA GLU A 72 9.03 3.37 -2.38
C GLU A 72 10.53 3.38 -2.05
N LEU A 73 11.30 4.31 -2.63
CA LEU A 73 12.70 4.51 -2.26
C LEU A 73 12.84 4.88 -0.78
N ARG A 74 12.02 5.82 -0.29
CA ARG A 74 11.97 6.18 1.13
C ARG A 74 11.64 4.97 2.00
N PHE A 75 10.68 4.14 1.58
CA PHE A 75 10.35 2.92 2.29
C PHE A 75 11.56 2.00 2.45
N TYR A 76 12.22 1.62 1.35
CA TYR A 76 13.34 0.69 1.42
C TYR A 76 14.59 1.27 2.07
N GLN A 77 14.88 2.56 1.88
CA GLN A 77 16.11 3.17 2.39
C GLN A 77 15.99 3.66 3.84
N SER A 78 14.80 4.12 4.25
CA SER A 78 14.61 4.82 5.54
C SER A 78 13.62 4.18 6.48
N ILE A 79 12.75 3.27 6.01
CA ILE A 79 11.70 2.68 6.86
C ILE A 79 11.98 1.20 7.12
N ALA A 80 12.13 0.40 6.07
CA ALA A 80 12.37 -1.04 6.15
C ALA A 80 13.56 -1.43 7.05
N PRO A 81 14.70 -0.70 7.08
CA PRO A 81 15.81 -1.01 8.00
C PRO A 81 15.44 -0.92 9.48
N HIS A 82 14.42 -0.14 9.83
CA HIS A 82 13.90 -0.03 11.19
C HIS A 82 12.83 -1.07 11.50
N MET A 83 12.52 -1.96 10.55
CA MET A 83 11.50 -3.01 10.65
C MET A 83 12.03 -4.36 10.14
N PRO A 84 13.13 -4.89 10.70
CA PRO A 84 13.78 -6.09 10.16
C PRO A 84 12.91 -7.35 10.20
N ASP A 85 11.88 -7.37 11.06
CA ASP A 85 10.94 -8.49 11.20
C ASP A 85 9.75 -8.41 10.23
N ILE A 86 9.63 -7.32 9.44
CA ILE A 86 8.56 -7.14 8.47
C ILE A 86 9.01 -7.77 7.14
N PRO A 87 8.21 -8.69 6.57
CA PRO A 87 8.65 -9.51 5.46
C PRO A 87 8.58 -8.77 4.12
N VAL A 88 9.63 -8.03 3.79
CA VAL A 88 9.78 -7.33 2.50
C VAL A 88 10.93 -7.92 1.69
N PRO A 89 10.91 -7.80 0.34
CA PRO A 89 12.06 -8.14 -0.49
C PRO A 89 13.32 -7.41 -0.02
N SER A 90 14.48 -8.03 -0.17
CA SER A 90 15.75 -7.36 0.14
C SER A 90 16.01 -6.20 -0.84
N LEU A 91 16.38 -5.03 -0.32
CA LEU A 91 16.91 -3.93 -1.13
C LEU A 91 18.32 -4.28 -1.63
N LEU A 92 18.51 -4.30 -2.95
CA LEU A 92 19.79 -4.61 -3.58
C LEU A 92 20.50 -3.35 -4.10
N GLY A 93 19.74 -2.29 -4.39
CA GLY A 93 20.32 -1.01 -4.79
C GLY A 93 19.23 0.00 -5.11
N ALA A 94 19.51 1.26 -4.86
CA ALA A 94 18.61 2.36 -5.19
C ALA A 94 19.41 3.55 -5.70
N HIS A 95 18.84 4.30 -6.63
CA HIS A 95 19.38 5.54 -7.12
C HIS A 95 18.24 6.46 -7.54
N HIS A 96 18.38 7.75 -7.30
CA HIS A 96 17.47 8.75 -7.85
C HIS A 96 18.22 10.01 -8.22
N ASP A 97 17.71 10.70 -9.24
CA ASP A 97 18.21 11.96 -9.74
C ASP A 97 17.04 12.97 -9.73
N PRO A 98 17.06 13.93 -8.78
CA PRO A 98 16.06 14.98 -8.70
C PRO A 98 16.04 15.92 -9.93
N GLU A 99 17.18 16.15 -10.59
CA GLU A 99 17.25 17.08 -11.74
C GLU A 99 16.46 16.53 -12.93
N THR A 100 16.57 15.23 -13.16
CA THR A 100 15.82 14.55 -14.23
C THR A 100 14.49 13.96 -13.76
N SER A 101 14.19 14.03 -12.46
CA SER A 101 13.04 13.35 -11.83
C SER A 101 12.98 11.88 -12.22
N THR A 102 14.10 11.17 -12.05
CA THR A 102 14.16 9.72 -12.34
C THR A 102 14.67 8.92 -11.15
N ALA A 103 14.16 7.71 -10.96
CA ALA A 103 14.60 6.79 -9.92
C ALA A 103 14.68 5.36 -10.45
N VAL A 104 15.58 4.57 -9.85
CA VAL A 104 15.67 3.13 -10.06
C VAL A 104 15.80 2.45 -8.71
N LEU A 105 15.02 1.39 -8.53
CA LEU A 105 15.02 0.52 -7.36
C LEU A 105 15.29 -0.91 -7.81
N LEU A 106 16.27 -1.57 -7.19
CA LEU A 106 16.61 -2.97 -7.39
C LEU A 106 16.27 -3.75 -6.13
N ILE A 107 15.40 -4.74 -6.24
CA ILE A 107 14.96 -5.60 -5.14
C ILE A 107 15.12 -7.07 -5.49
N GLU A 108 15.14 -7.89 -4.45
CA GLU A 108 15.12 -9.35 -4.52
C GLU A 108 14.00 -9.86 -5.45
N ASP A 109 14.35 -10.78 -6.35
CA ASP A 109 13.36 -11.50 -7.15
C ASP A 109 12.85 -12.72 -6.38
N LEU A 110 11.58 -12.67 -6.02
CA LEU A 110 10.92 -13.70 -5.24
C LEU A 110 10.50 -14.93 -6.08
N GLY A 111 10.52 -14.84 -7.42
CA GLY A 111 9.86 -15.81 -8.30
C GLY A 111 10.35 -17.26 -8.20
N ALA A 112 11.59 -17.46 -7.74
CA ALA A 112 12.18 -18.79 -7.57
C ALA A 112 11.62 -19.55 -6.36
N GLU A 113 11.36 -18.84 -5.25
CA GLU A 113 11.03 -19.47 -3.96
C GLU A 113 9.61 -19.16 -3.48
N PHE A 114 8.99 -18.15 -4.06
CA PHE A 114 7.66 -17.68 -3.70
C PHE A 114 6.73 -17.62 -4.91
N GLU A 115 5.45 -17.58 -4.61
CA GLU A 115 4.38 -17.33 -5.57
C GLU A 115 3.33 -16.40 -4.97
N LEU A 116 2.50 -15.80 -5.83
CA LEU A 116 1.38 -15.00 -5.36
C LEU A 116 0.42 -15.85 -4.52
N VAL A 117 -0.10 -15.27 -3.45
CA VAL A 117 -1.14 -15.93 -2.67
C VAL A 117 -2.35 -16.22 -3.56
N SER A 118 -2.82 -17.46 -3.54
CA SER A 118 -3.98 -17.88 -4.32
C SER A 118 -5.27 -17.52 -3.60
N LEU A 119 -6.31 -17.17 -4.35
CA LEU A 119 -7.68 -17.08 -3.82
C LEU A 119 -8.41 -18.43 -3.96
N PRO A 120 -9.25 -18.83 -2.99
CA PRO A 120 -9.46 -18.17 -1.69
C PRO A 120 -8.23 -18.29 -0.79
N VAL A 121 -7.92 -17.22 -0.04
CA VAL A 121 -6.76 -17.20 0.87
C VAL A 121 -7.05 -18.06 2.10
N ALA A 122 -6.15 -18.98 2.42
CA ALA A 122 -6.22 -19.77 3.64
C ALA A 122 -6.15 -18.89 4.90
N SER A 123 -6.96 -19.17 5.92
CA SER A 123 -7.00 -18.39 7.18
C SER A 123 -5.63 -18.22 7.82
N PHE A 124 -4.76 -19.23 7.73
CA PHE A 124 -3.37 -19.15 8.18
C PHE A 124 -2.62 -17.92 7.62
N TRP A 125 -2.78 -17.60 6.33
CA TRP A 125 -2.12 -16.44 5.74
C TRP A 125 -2.77 -15.12 6.13
N LEU A 126 -4.09 -15.09 6.34
CA LEU A 126 -4.79 -13.91 6.84
C LEU A 126 -4.39 -13.58 8.28
N GLU A 127 -4.26 -14.60 9.14
CA GLU A 127 -3.73 -14.46 10.51
C GLU A 127 -2.30 -13.92 10.48
N LYS A 128 -1.43 -14.50 9.63
CA LYS A 128 -0.03 -14.04 9.49
C LYS A 128 0.08 -12.61 8.97
N LEU A 129 -0.74 -12.21 8.00
CA LEU A 129 -0.78 -10.82 7.54
C LEU A 129 -1.29 -9.88 8.64
N THR A 130 -2.30 -10.29 9.40
CA THR A 130 -2.80 -9.51 10.55
C THR A 130 -1.71 -9.32 11.60
N GLU A 131 -0.93 -10.36 11.92
CA GLU A 131 0.24 -10.25 12.80
C GLU A 131 1.30 -9.27 12.27
N VAL A 132 1.58 -9.30 10.96
CA VAL A 132 2.52 -8.37 10.29
C VAL A 132 2.01 -6.93 10.41
N LEU A 133 0.72 -6.68 10.17
CA LEU A 133 0.11 -5.38 10.35
C LEU A 133 0.21 -4.89 11.80
N CYS A 134 -0.06 -5.74 12.79
CA CYS A 134 0.11 -5.37 14.20
C CYS A 134 1.54 -4.92 14.50
N LYS A 135 2.54 -5.69 14.07
CA LYS A 135 3.96 -5.37 14.29
C LYS A 135 4.38 -4.07 13.59
N MET A 136 3.97 -3.89 12.34
CA MET A 136 4.29 -2.68 11.57
C MET A 136 3.62 -1.46 12.19
N HIS A 137 2.31 -1.54 12.40
CA HIS A 137 1.51 -0.39 12.82
C HIS A 137 1.80 0.05 14.24
N SER A 138 2.02 -0.89 15.18
CA SER A 138 2.40 -0.54 16.56
C SER A 138 3.75 0.16 16.60
N ARG A 139 4.72 -0.28 15.79
CA ARG A 139 6.05 0.31 15.73
C ARG A 139 6.07 1.74 15.20
N TRP A 140 5.21 2.05 14.24
CA TRP A 140 5.09 3.39 13.65
C TRP A 140 3.94 4.19 14.25
N TRP A 141 3.35 3.74 15.35
CA TRP A 141 2.20 4.37 15.96
C TRP A 141 2.55 5.76 16.52
N SER A 142 1.87 6.78 16.00
CA SER A 142 2.11 8.20 16.30
C SER A 142 3.60 8.60 16.18
N HIS A 143 4.36 7.92 15.33
CA HIS A 143 5.79 8.09 15.22
C HIS A 143 6.13 9.46 14.59
N GLN A 144 7.05 10.21 15.20
CA GLN A 144 7.34 11.59 14.81
C GLN A 144 7.80 11.74 13.36
N ASP A 145 8.53 10.74 12.83
CA ASP A 145 9.06 10.77 11.46
C ASP A 145 7.96 10.73 10.39
N LEU A 146 6.74 10.30 10.75
CA LEU A 146 5.56 10.40 9.86
C LEU A 146 5.10 11.85 9.64
N ASN A 147 5.67 12.82 10.36
CA ASN A 147 5.45 14.25 10.11
C ASN A 147 6.50 14.87 9.17
N ALA A 148 7.47 14.10 8.69
CA ALA A 148 8.45 14.59 7.73
C ALA A 148 7.78 15.02 6.41
N PRO A 149 8.30 16.03 5.70
CA PRO A 149 7.70 16.55 4.46
C PRO A 149 7.36 15.48 3.42
N GLY A 150 8.17 14.41 3.32
CA GLY A 150 7.94 13.31 2.39
C GLY A 150 6.64 12.52 2.59
N PHE A 151 6.05 12.55 3.79
CA PHE A 151 4.74 11.92 4.09
C PHE A 151 3.57 12.90 3.93
N LEU A 152 3.86 14.19 3.81
CA LEU A 152 2.87 15.27 3.66
C LEU A 152 2.64 15.67 2.20
N VAL A 153 3.37 15.07 1.25
CA VAL A 153 3.12 15.26 -0.18
C VAL A 153 1.79 14.59 -0.53
N PRO A 154 0.77 15.34 -1.00
CA PRO A 154 -0.53 14.76 -1.33
C PRO A 154 -0.40 13.78 -2.48
N GLU A 155 -0.83 12.55 -2.26
CA GLU A 155 -0.77 11.52 -3.27
C GLU A 155 -1.77 11.78 -4.40
N THR A 156 -1.39 11.35 -5.61
CA THR A 156 -2.17 11.47 -6.83
C THR A 156 -2.66 10.13 -7.37
N GLY A 157 -2.47 9.03 -6.63
CA GLY A 157 -2.90 7.68 -7.00
C GLY A 157 -4.36 7.40 -6.68
N VAL A 158 -4.83 6.18 -6.95
CA VAL A 158 -6.23 5.80 -6.69
C VAL A 158 -6.50 5.50 -5.21
N THR A 159 -5.45 5.20 -4.43
CA THR A 159 -5.52 4.88 -3.00
C THR A 159 -5.19 6.10 -2.12
N ARG A 160 -5.35 7.32 -2.64
CA ARG A 160 -4.95 8.57 -1.96
C ARG A 160 -5.72 8.88 -0.67
N MET A 161 -6.99 8.47 -0.61
CA MET A 161 -7.94 8.93 0.42
C MET A 161 -7.62 8.53 1.88
N PRO A 162 -6.98 7.38 2.19
CA PRO A 162 -6.47 7.10 3.53
C PRO A 162 -5.30 7.97 4.00
N GLN A 163 -4.67 8.78 3.13
CA GLN A 163 -3.53 9.61 3.53
C GLN A 163 -3.97 10.71 4.48
N ALA A 164 -3.51 10.65 5.73
CA ALA A 164 -3.68 11.75 6.66
C ALA A 164 -2.75 12.90 6.25
N LEU A 165 -3.32 14.06 5.94
CA LEU A 165 -2.60 15.26 5.51
C LEU A 165 -2.89 16.42 6.47
N ASP A 166 -2.16 17.53 6.30
CA ASP A 166 -2.59 18.79 6.87
C ASP A 166 -3.83 19.33 6.12
N GLN A 167 -4.35 20.48 6.57
CA GLN A 167 -5.55 21.07 5.97
C GLN A 167 -5.39 21.41 4.48
N ALA A 168 -4.19 21.82 4.05
CA ALA A 168 -3.93 22.19 2.67
C ALA A 168 -3.86 20.95 1.76
N GLY A 169 -3.16 19.90 2.21
CA GLY A 169 -3.10 18.62 1.53
C GLY A 169 -4.46 17.93 1.46
N LEU A 170 -5.22 17.94 2.56
CA LEU A 170 -6.59 17.42 2.57
C LEU A 170 -7.47 18.15 1.56
N ALA A 171 -7.36 19.48 1.46
CA ALA A 171 -8.12 20.25 0.47
C ALA A 171 -7.80 19.84 -0.99
N ILE A 172 -6.59 19.37 -1.28
CA ILE A 172 -6.24 18.81 -2.59
C ILE A 172 -6.99 17.50 -2.84
N HIS A 173 -7.02 16.60 -1.85
CA HIS A 173 -7.77 15.34 -1.95
C HIS A 173 -9.28 15.55 -2.05
N VAL A 174 -9.85 16.51 -1.32
CA VAL A 174 -11.27 16.89 -1.41
C VAL A 174 -11.63 17.33 -2.83
N ARG A 175 -10.81 18.19 -3.46
CA ARG A 175 -11.04 18.62 -4.85
C ARG A 175 -10.98 17.44 -5.80
N ALA A 176 -9.93 16.62 -5.69
CA ALA A 176 -9.77 15.44 -6.54
C ALA A 176 -10.94 14.45 -6.40
N ALA A 177 -11.44 14.25 -5.18
CA ALA A 177 -12.58 13.38 -4.90
C ALA A 177 -13.86 13.89 -5.55
N ARG A 178 -14.16 15.20 -5.43
CA ARG A 178 -15.32 15.83 -6.07
C ARG A 178 -15.25 15.71 -7.59
N ASP A 179 -14.11 16.05 -8.19
CA ASP A 179 -13.91 15.95 -9.63
C ASP A 179 -14.05 14.50 -10.13
N ALA A 180 -13.52 13.53 -9.37
CA ALA A 180 -13.64 12.12 -9.70
C ALA A 180 -15.08 11.62 -9.57
N LEU A 181 -15.81 12.06 -8.53
CA LEU A 181 -17.22 11.73 -8.36
C LEU A 181 -18.05 12.25 -9.54
N ASP A 182 -17.89 13.51 -9.93
CA ASP A 182 -18.65 14.09 -11.03
C ASP A 182 -18.43 13.33 -12.35
N ARG A 183 -17.17 12.98 -12.65
CA ARG A 183 -16.85 12.12 -13.82
C ARG A 183 -17.48 10.75 -13.70
N PHE A 184 -17.41 10.13 -12.54
CA PHE A 184 -17.92 8.78 -12.30
C PHE A 184 -19.46 8.73 -12.43
N LEU A 185 -20.16 9.68 -11.82
CA LEU A 185 -21.61 9.82 -11.93
C LEU A 185 -22.05 10.06 -13.37
N HIS A 186 -21.28 10.85 -14.13
CA HIS A 186 -21.55 11.07 -15.55
C HIS A 186 -21.35 9.80 -16.37
N LEU A 187 -20.22 9.11 -16.17
CA LEU A 187 -19.83 7.90 -16.88
C LEU A 187 -20.84 6.75 -16.67
N HIS A 188 -21.30 6.56 -15.43
CA HIS A 188 -22.12 5.42 -15.02
C HIS A 188 -23.58 5.79 -14.72
N ARG A 189 -24.09 6.89 -15.30
CA ARG A 189 -25.42 7.43 -15.01
C ARG A 189 -26.58 6.44 -15.21
N SER A 190 -26.43 5.48 -16.12
CA SER A 190 -27.40 4.44 -16.44
C SER A 190 -27.37 3.26 -15.48
N ASP A 191 -26.25 3.04 -14.82
CA ASP A 191 -25.95 1.82 -14.06
C ASP A 191 -26.01 2.04 -12.55
N LEU A 192 -26.01 3.31 -12.12
CA LEU A 192 -26.17 3.72 -10.73
C LEU A 192 -27.64 3.87 -10.35
N THR A 193 -28.00 3.33 -9.20
CA THR A 193 -29.32 3.53 -8.60
C THR A 193 -29.39 4.91 -7.93
N GLY A 194 -30.60 5.40 -7.69
CA GLY A 194 -30.77 6.65 -6.92
C GLY A 194 -30.14 6.60 -5.53
N GLN A 195 -30.14 5.42 -4.88
CA GLN A 195 -29.52 5.22 -3.57
C GLN A 195 -27.99 5.29 -3.63
N ASP A 196 -27.38 4.76 -4.70
CA ASP A 196 -25.93 4.89 -4.91
C ASP A 196 -25.55 6.37 -5.02
N VAL A 197 -26.27 7.13 -5.86
CA VAL A 197 -26.00 8.55 -6.08
C VAL A 197 -26.14 9.34 -4.79
N ILE A 198 -27.18 9.07 -3.99
CA ILE A 198 -27.39 9.71 -2.68
C ILE A 198 -26.23 9.41 -1.74
N LEU A 199 -25.84 8.13 -1.60
CA LEU A 199 -24.75 7.73 -0.71
C LEU A 199 -23.42 8.38 -1.13
N LEU A 200 -23.08 8.36 -2.42
CA LEU A 200 -21.82 8.91 -2.90
C LEU A 200 -21.74 10.43 -2.73
N LYS A 201 -22.86 11.14 -2.93
CA LYS A 201 -22.93 12.59 -2.64
C LYS A 201 -22.78 12.88 -1.16
N ARG A 202 -23.49 12.14 -0.30
CA ARG A 202 -23.34 12.25 1.17
C ARG A 202 -21.91 11.98 1.62
N LEU A 203 -21.24 10.98 1.03
CA LEU A 203 -19.83 10.71 1.29
C LEU A 203 -18.96 11.91 0.90
N SER A 204 -19.16 12.48 -0.29
CA SER A 204 -18.46 13.68 -0.77
C SER A 204 -18.60 14.88 0.18
N ASP A 205 -19.78 15.05 0.75
CA ASP A 205 -20.08 16.18 1.63
C ASP A 205 -19.53 15.97 3.05
N ALA A 206 -19.69 14.78 3.63
CA ALA A 206 -19.37 14.51 5.04
C ALA A 206 -17.94 13.98 5.28
N TRP A 207 -17.32 13.30 4.30
CA TRP A 207 -15.97 12.74 4.46
C TRP A 207 -14.91 13.78 4.85
N PRO A 208 -14.84 14.99 4.22
CA PRO A 208 -13.78 15.95 4.51
C PRO A 208 -13.71 16.35 5.98
N GLU A 209 -14.86 16.67 6.58
CA GLU A 209 -14.96 17.10 7.98
C GLU A 209 -14.63 15.95 8.94
N LYS A 210 -15.22 14.76 8.70
CA LYS A 210 -15.01 13.60 9.57
C LYS A 210 -13.56 13.11 9.53
N PHE A 211 -12.96 13.10 8.35
CA PHE A 211 -11.55 12.72 8.20
C PHE A 211 -10.62 13.76 8.83
N ALA A 212 -10.91 15.06 8.65
CA ALA A 212 -10.16 16.14 9.30
C ALA A 212 -10.22 16.03 10.83
N ALA A 213 -11.43 15.88 11.38
CA ALA A 213 -11.64 15.74 12.82
C ALA A 213 -10.86 14.55 13.40
N ARG A 214 -10.78 13.44 12.65
CA ARG A 214 -10.05 12.25 13.08
C ARG A 214 -8.53 12.38 12.95
N THR A 215 -8.01 13.07 11.93
CA THR A 215 -6.59 12.96 11.55
C THR A 215 -5.74 14.20 11.79
N LEU A 216 -6.33 15.40 11.88
CA LEU A 216 -5.55 16.66 11.98
C LEU A 216 -4.76 16.79 13.28
N SER A 217 -5.17 16.12 14.36
CA SER A 217 -4.39 16.09 15.61
C SER A 217 -3.09 15.31 15.46
N GLY A 218 -2.94 14.49 14.42
CA GLY A 218 -1.81 13.58 14.22
C GLY A 218 -1.79 12.39 15.17
N GLN A 219 -2.77 12.28 16.09
CA GLN A 219 -2.82 11.20 17.07
C GLN A 219 -3.35 9.90 16.47
N HIS A 220 -2.79 8.77 16.93
CA HIS A 220 -3.23 7.44 16.52
C HIS A 220 -3.17 7.23 14.99
N LEU A 221 -2.19 7.87 14.35
CA LEU A 221 -1.80 7.60 12.97
C LEU A 221 -0.64 6.62 12.97
N THR A 222 -0.48 5.88 11.88
CA THR A 222 0.67 4.99 11.69
C THR A 222 1.11 4.98 10.24
N LEU A 223 2.21 4.28 9.94
CA LEU A 223 2.61 3.97 8.59
C LEU A 223 1.66 2.92 8.01
N LEU A 224 1.06 3.25 6.88
CA LEU A 224 0.28 2.33 6.06
C LEU A 224 1.15 1.78 4.92
N HIS A 225 0.90 0.54 4.54
CA HIS A 225 1.20 0.05 3.20
C HIS A 225 0.36 0.83 2.16
N GLY A 226 -0.91 1.09 2.46
CA GLY A 226 -1.81 1.95 1.69
C GLY A 226 -2.41 1.32 0.42
N ASP A 227 -1.90 0.16 0.00
CA ASP A 227 -2.46 -0.66 -1.08
C ASP A 227 -2.30 -2.18 -0.81
N LEU A 228 -2.47 -2.60 0.45
CA LEU A 228 -2.29 -4.01 0.83
C LEU A 228 -3.46 -4.88 0.38
N HIS A 229 -3.45 -5.32 -0.88
CA HIS A 229 -4.44 -6.25 -1.42
C HIS A 229 -3.85 -7.65 -1.68
N LEU A 230 -4.70 -8.67 -1.54
CA LEU A 230 -4.34 -10.08 -1.75
C LEU A 230 -4.16 -10.44 -3.24
N LEU A 231 -4.68 -9.60 -4.14
CA LEU A 231 -4.64 -9.78 -5.61
C LEU A 231 -3.34 -9.29 -6.27
N GLY A 232 -2.18 -9.50 -5.66
CA GLY A 232 -0.90 -9.15 -6.32
C GLY A 232 0.24 -8.70 -5.40
N ASN A 233 -0.05 -8.22 -4.18
CA ASN A 233 0.98 -7.63 -3.32
C ASN A 233 1.50 -8.58 -2.23
N VAL A 234 0.96 -9.81 -2.15
CA VAL A 234 1.34 -10.80 -1.16
C VAL A 234 1.85 -12.07 -1.84
N PHE A 235 3.09 -12.43 -1.51
CA PHE A 235 3.75 -13.65 -1.92
C PHE A 235 3.83 -14.62 -0.75
N VAL A 236 3.65 -15.91 -1.03
CA VAL A 236 3.80 -17.01 -0.06
C VAL A 236 4.86 -17.99 -0.55
N PRO A 237 5.57 -18.69 0.35
CA PRO A 237 6.57 -19.67 -0.06
C PRO A 237 5.95 -20.81 -0.86
N ARG A 238 6.61 -21.24 -1.94
CA ARG A 238 6.16 -22.37 -2.78
C ARG A 238 6.17 -23.72 -2.06
N SER A 239 7.06 -23.89 -1.09
CA SER A 239 7.27 -25.22 -0.48
C SER A 239 7.59 -25.19 1.01
N ASP A 240 8.20 -24.11 1.53
CA ASP A 240 8.61 -24.01 2.93
C ASP A 240 7.87 -22.86 3.64
N PRO A 241 6.74 -23.14 4.32
CA PRO A 241 5.98 -22.12 5.05
C PRO A 241 6.80 -21.38 6.12
N ALA A 242 7.91 -21.96 6.61
CA ALA A 242 8.76 -21.33 7.63
C ALA A 242 9.48 -20.09 7.10
N LYS A 243 9.60 -19.91 5.78
CA LYS A 243 10.16 -18.69 5.16
C LYS A 243 9.27 -17.45 5.34
N GLY A 244 8.02 -17.64 5.77
CA GLY A 244 7.02 -16.60 5.92
C GLY A 244 6.57 -16.00 4.58
N LEU A 245 5.52 -15.18 4.60
CA LEU A 245 5.07 -14.45 3.40
C LEU A 245 6.07 -13.34 2.99
N ARG A 246 5.83 -12.64 1.88
CA ARG A 246 6.50 -11.39 1.49
C ARG A 246 5.47 -10.38 0.99
N ILE A 247 5.63 -9.11 1.36
CA ILE A 247 4.78 -8.00 0.93
C ILE A 247 5.59 -7.09 0.00
N ILE A 248 5.06 -6.85 -1.19
CA ILE A 248 5.68 -6.02 -2.23
C ILE A 248 4.85 -4.76 -2.52
N ASP A 249 5.41 -3.88 -3.36
CA ASP A 249 4.77 -2.67 -3.87
C ASP A 249 4.44 -1.61 -2.80
N TRP A 250 5.51 -1.10 -2.20
CA TRP A 250 5.45 -0.05 -1.18
C TRP A 250 5.38 1.37 -1.78
N THR A 251 4.97 1.50 -3.04
CA THR A 251 4.78 2.80 -3.72
C THR A 251 3.72 3.66 -3.04
N GLN A 252 2.80 3.02 -2.31
CA GLN A 252 1.72 3.66 -1.59
C GLN A 252 2.02 3.83 -0.08
N ALA A 253 3.28 3.68 0.35
CA ALA A 253 3.63 3.86 1.75
C ALA A 253 3.37 5.32 2.21
N LYS A 254 2.39 5.49 3.11
CA LYS A 254 1.89 6.80 3.56
C LYS A 254 1.47 6.77 5.03
N ARG A 255 1.20 7.93 5.63
CA ARG A 255 0.67 7.99 7.00
C ARG A 255 -0.86 7.97 6.99
N GLY A 256 -1.50 7.29 7.93
CA GLY A 256 -2.96 7.24 8.01
C GLY A 256 -3.50 6.38 9.15
N LEU A 257 -4.77 5.98 9.04
CA LEU A 257 -5.47 5.17 10.03
C LEU A 257 -5.16 3.68 9.81
N GLY A 258 -4.47 3.05 10.76
CA GLY A 258 -4.00 1.66 10.65
C GLY A 258 -5.05 0.64 10.20
N PRO A 259 -6.33 0.70 10.66
CA PRO A 259 -7.38 -0.21 10.18
C PRO A 259 -7.62 -0.21 8.67
N HIS A 260 -7.13 0.79 7.93
CA HIS A 260 -7.25 0.83 6.47
C HIS A 260 -6.59 -0.38 5.79
N ASP A 261 -5.35 -0.72 6.14
CA ASP A 261 -4.66 -1.85 5.50
C ASP A 261 -5.32 -3.20 5.84
N LEU A 262 -5.81 -3.35 7.08
CA LEU A 262 -6.56 -4.53 7.49
C LEU A 262 -7.87 -4.65 6.69
N MET A 263 -8.63 -3.56 6.61
CA MET A 263 -9.87 -3.49 5.84
C MET A 263 -9.63 -3.86 4.38
N TYR A 264 -8.63 -3.25 3.75
CA TYR A 264 -8.37 -3.40 2.33
C TYR A 264 -7.86 -4.82 1.99
N MET A 265 -7.05 -5.42 2.87
CA MET A 265 -6.68 -6.83 2.78
C MET A 265 -7.91 -7.74 2.86
N LEU A 266 -8.78 -7.55 3.86
CA LEU A 266 -9.97 -8.39 4.07
C LEU A 266 -11.06 -8.19 3.00
N LEU A 267 -11.09 -7.03 2.36
CA LEU A 267 -11.99 -6.74 1.24
C LEU A 267 -11.77 -7.75 0.11
N GLY A 268 -10.51 -8.07 -0.20
CA GLY A 268 -10.13 -9.04 -1.23
C GLY A 268 -10.28 -10.51 -0.83
N ALA A 269 -10.50 -10.81 0.45
CA ALA A 269 -10.72 -12.18 0.92
C ALA A 269 -12.19 -12.58 0.77
N GLU A 270 -12.44 -13.77 0.23
CA GLU A 270 -13.77 -14.38 0.16
C GLU A 270 -14.22 -14.89 1.55
N SER A 271 -15.51 -14.81 1.86
CA SER A 271 -16.11 -15.38 3.07
C SER A 271 -17.63 -15.39 2.98
N GLU A 272 -18.22 -16.51 3.40
CA GLU A 272 -19.68 -16.66 3.54
C GLU A 272 -20.24 -15.83 4.71
N ASN A 273 -19.47 -15.69 5.80
CA ASN A 273 -19.84 -14.85 6.95
C ASN A 273 -18.83 -13.71 7.15
N ARG A 274 -18.82 -12.78 6.19
CA ARG A 274 -17.87 -11.66 6.12
C ARG A 274 -17.82 -10.84 7.41
N ARG A 275 -18.96 -10.50 8.02
CA ARG A 275 -19.01 -9.68 9.25
C ARG A 275 -18.30 -10.37 10.41
N GLU A 276 -18.61 -11.64 10.65
CA GLU A 276 -18.02 -12.42 11.75
C GLU A 276 -16.51 -12.58 11.56
N ARG A 277 -16.09 -12.98 10.36
CA ARG A 277 -14.66 -13.11 10.01
C ARG A 277 -13.91 -11.79 10.23
N ASP A 278 -14.41 -10.70 9.65
CA ASP A 278 -13.74 -9.40 9.71
C ASP A 278 -13.67 -8.88 11.15
N LEU A 279 -14.71 -9.13 11.96
CA LEU A 279 -14.71 -8.80 13.38
C LEU A 279 -13.62 -9.55 14.16
N ILE A 280 -13.43 -10.84 13.89
CA ILE A 280 -12.36 -11.64 14.51
C ILE A 280 -10.99 -11.03 14.22
N TYR A 281 -10.68 -10.73 12.95
CA TYR A 281 -9.40 -10.13 12.58
C TYR A 281 -9.24 -8.71 13.13
N LEU A 282 -10.31 -7.92 13.19
CA LEU A 282 -10.27 -6.58 13.78
C LEU A 282 -10.01 -6.62 15.29
N GLN A 283 -10.60 -7.58 16.01
CA GLN A 283 -10.34 -7.81 17.44
C GLN A 283 -8.88 -8.26 17.68
N GLN A 284 -8.39 -9.20 16.88
CA GLN A 284 -6.99 -9.64 16.91
C GLN A 284 -6.04 -8.48 16.61
N TYR A 285 -6.38 -7.65 15.62
CA TYR A 285 -5.60 -6.48 15.25
C TYR A 285 -5.53 -5.46 16.38
N HIS A 286 -6.67 -5.10 16.98
CA HIS A 286 -6.71 -4.19 18.13
C HIS A 286 -5.89 -4.73 19.31
N ALA A 287 -6.10 -6.00 19.70
CA ALA A 287 -5.34 -6.63 20.76
C ALA A 287 -3.83 -6.66 20.46
N GLY A 288 -3.45 -6.95 19.21
CA GLY A 288 -2.06 -6.95 18.77
C GLY A 288 -1.41 -5.57 18.79
N LEU A 289 -2.14 -4.49 18.49
CA LEU A 289 -1.65 -3.12 18.67
C LEU A 289 -1.35 -2.83 20.14
N ILE A 290 -2.28 -3.15 21.05
CA ILE A 290 -2.10 -2.93 22.49
C ILE A 290 -0.91 -3.73 23.02
N GLN A 291 -0.79 -5.01 22.61
CA GLN A 291 0.36 -5.84 22.94
C GLN A 291 1.68 -5.27 22.38
N GLY A 292 1.63 -4.61 21.23
CA GLY A 292 2.74 -3.89 20.63
C GLY A 292 3.10 -2.55 21.30
N GLY A 293 2.44 -2.20 22.41
CA GLY A 293 2.72 -0.99 23.19
C GLY A 293 1.90 0.24 22.80
N VAL A 294 0.85 0.08 21.99
CA VAL A 294 -0.07 1.17 21.69
C VAL A 294 -0.92 1.50 22.91
N GLU A 295 -0.91 2.77 23.32
CA GLU A 295 -1.72 3.28 24.43
C GLU A 295 -2.80 4.24 23.91
N GLY A 296 -3.86 4.45 24.70
CA GLY A 296 -4.91 5.45 24.42
C GLY A 296 -5.83 5.13 23.23
N TYR A 297 -5.65 4.00 22.54
CA TYR A 297 -6.46 3.60 21.40
C TYR A 297 -7.57 2.61 21.80
N ALA A 298 -8.76 3.13 22.10
CA ALA A 298 -9.92 2.34 22.52
C ALA A 298 -10.49 1.46 21.40
N TRP A 299 -11.16 0.38 21.77
CA TRP A 299 -11.81 -0.55 20.82
C TRP A 299 -12.84 0.16 19.93
N GLU A 300 -13.61 1.07 20.50
CA GLU A 300 -14.64 1.84 19.81
C GLU A 300 -14.04 2.71 18.70
N GLN A 301 -12.87 3.31 18.96
CA GLN A 301 -12.14 4.07 17.94
C GLN A 301 -11.61 3.15 16.84
N CYS A 302 -11.12 1.95 17.18
CA CYS A 302 -10.65 0.98 16.21
C CYS A 302 -11.78 0.51 15.28
N LEU A 303 -12.93 0.21 15.86
CA LEU A 303 -14.14 -0.14 15.12
C LEU A 303 -14.62 1.00 14.23
N TRP A 304 -14.58 2.24 14.72
CA TRP A 304 -14.93 3.42 13.93
C TRP A 304 -13.96 3.60 12.76
N ASP A 305 -12.64 3.55 13.00
CA ASP A 305 -11.60 3.72 11.98
C ASP A 305 -11.69 2.63 10.89
N PHE A 306 -12.04 1.40 11.27
CA PHE A 306 -12.28 0.29 10.33
C PHE A 306 -13.52 0.54 9.45
N ARG A 307 -14.67 0.88 10.06
CA ARG A 307 -15.90 1.24 9.32
C ARG A 307 -15.70 2.46 8.42
N PHE A 308 -14.97 3.46 8.90
CA PHE A 308 -14.64 4.66 8.14
C PHE A 308 -13.71 4.36 6.97
N SER A 309 -12.79 3.41 7.13
CA SER A 309 -11.93 2.91 6.05
C SER A 309 -12.76 2.22 4.95
N ILE A 310 -13.77 1.43 5.31
CA ILE A 310 -14.70 0.81 4.34
C ILE A 310 -15.42 1.89 3.51
N LEU A 311 -15.98 2.92 4.16
CA LEU A 311 -16.61 4.04 3.47
C LEU A 311 -15.64 4.77 2.54
N THR A 312 -14.46 5.08 3.06
CA THR A 312 -13.42 5.82 2.33
C THR A 312 -12.94 5.01 1.10
N ASN A 313 -13.00 3.68 1.15
CA ASN A 313 -12.63 2.81 0.04
C ASN A 313 -13.56 2.95 -1.20
N LEU A 314 -14.78 3.45 -1.04
CA LEU A 314 -15.65 3.76 -2.18
C LEU A 314 -14.98 4.72 -3.16
N TRP A 315 -14.16 5.65 -2.66
CA TRP A 315 -13.40 6.58 -3.48
C TRP A 315 -12.41 5.89 -4.42
N GLN A 316 -11.78 4.80 -3.99
CA GLN A 316 -10.85 4.07 -4.86
C GLN A 316 -11.57 3.54 -6.10
N SER A 317 -12.77 2.99 -5.92
CA SER A 317 -13.61 2.53 -7.04
C SER A 317 -14.01 3.68 -7.97
N ILE A 318 -14.28 4.85 -7.39
CA ILE A 318 -14.60 6.09 -8.12
C ILE A 318 -13.39 6.55 -8.95
N PHE A 319 -12.20 6.62 -8.36
CA PHE A 319 -10.98 7.00 -9.07
C PHE A 319 -10.61 6.01 -10.17
N GLN A 320 -10.87 4.72 -9.97
CA GLN A 320 -10.66 3.67 -10.97
C GLN A 320 -11.74 3.65 -12.07
N GLY A 321 -12.87 4.35 -11.88
CA GLY A 321 -14.00 4.22 -12.80
C GLY A 321 -14.69 2.85 -12.77
N SER A 322 -14.51 2.06 -11.71
CA SER A 322 -14.93 0.65 -11.66
C SER A 322 -16.26 0.44 -10.93
N LEU A 323 -17.31 0.11 -11.69
CA LEU A 323 -18.59 -0.33 -11.11
C LEU A 323 -18.46 -1.66 -10.35
N ARG A 324 -17.62 -2.59 -10.83
CA ARG A 324 -17.40 -3.88 -10.17
C ARG A 324 -16.90 -3.68 -8.74
N TRP A 325 -15.86 -2.86 -8.56
CA TRP A 325 -15.30 -2.59 -7.24
C TRP A 325 -16.23 -1.73 -6.38
N LEU A 326 -17.00 -0.82 -6.99
CA LEU A 326 -18.02 -0.07 -6.29
C LEU A 326 -19.05 -1.02 -5.67
N ARG A 327 -19.61 -1.96 -6.45
CA ARG A 327 -20.62 -2.92 -5.97
C ARG A 327 -20.07 -3.78 -4.84
N HIS A 328 -18.87 -4.33 -5.03
CA HIS A 328 -18.18 -5.11 -3.99
C HIS A 328 -18.00 -4.32 -2.69
N THR A 329 -17.57 -3.07 -2.78
CA THR A 329 -17.38 -2.21 -1.59
C THR A 329 -18.72 -1.82 -0.94
N LEU A 330 -19.77 -1.56 -1.72
CA LEU A 330 -21.11 -1.24 -1.22
C LEU A 330 -21.73 -2.38 -0.40
N GLU A 331 -21.50 -3.64 -0.79
CA GLU A 331 -21.92 -4.80 0.00
C GLU A 331 -21.26 -4.78 1.38
N VAL A 332 -19.96 -4.48 1.45
CA VAL A 332 -19.24 -4.37 2.73
C VAL A 332 -19.72 -3.17 3.55
N VAL A 333 -20.00 -2.03 2.92
CA VAL A 333 -20.62 -0.86 3.57
C VAL A 333 -21.95 -1.24 4.23
N GLN A 334 -22.77 -2.05 3.56
CA GLN A 334 -24.05 -2.53 4.12
C GLN A 334 -23.82 -3.50 5.28
N VAL A 335 -22.96 -4.49 5.10
CA VAL A 335 -22.66 -5.51 6.13
C VAL A 335 -22.15 -4.88 7.43
N TRP A 336 -21.36 -3.82 7.33
CA TRP A 336 -20.77 -3.08 8.45
C TRP A 336 -21.56 -1.83 8.87
N GLU A 337 -22.75 -1.63 8.30
CA GLU A 337 -23.62 -0.47 8.56
C GLU A 337 -22.86 0.86 8.44
N ALA A 338 -21.80 0.91 7.63
CA ALA A 338 -20.80 1.96 7.70
C ALA A 338 -21.38 3.34 7.29
N ARG A 339 -22.46 3.35 6.50
CA ARG A 339 -23.20 4.56 6.08
C ARG A 339 -23.69 5.43 7.24
N GLU A 340 -23.94 4.86 8.41
CA GLU A 340 -24.37 5.59 9.62
C GLU A 340 -23.31 6.59 10.09
N LEU A 341 -22.03 6.34 9.77
CA LEU A 341 -20.97 7.28 10.08
C LEU A 341 -21.11 8.61 9.33
N LEU A 342 -21.92 8.67 8.26
CA LEU A 342 -22.22 9.89 7.51
C LEU A 342 -23.40 10.68 8.09
N ASP A 343 -24.02 10.20 9.17
CA ASP A 343 -25.07 10.96 9.86
C ASP A 343 -24.43 12.11 10.67
N PRO A 344 -25.16 13.22 10.89
CA PRO A 344 -24.66 14.41 11.59
C PRO A 344 -24.18 14.16 13.01
#